data_AF-K1T5F1-F1
#
_entry.id   AF-K1T5F1-F1
#
_cell.length_a   1.000
_cell.length_b   1.000
_cell.length_c   1.000
_cell.angle_alpha   90.00
_cell.angle_beta   90.00
_cell.angle_gamma   90.00
#
_symmetry.space_group_name_H-M   'P 1'
#
loop_
_entity.id
_entity.type
_entity.pdbx_description
1 polymer ?
#
loop_
_entity_poly.entity_id
_entity_poly.type
_entity_poly.pdbx_seq_one_letter_code
_entity_poly.pdbx_strand_id
1 'polypeptide(L)' 'TGAGDSYIGAVSHSIIEGKSLIEACKFATKCSAITVCRMGAQPSMPTLEDVE' A
#
# COMPACT_ATOMS: atom_id res chain seq x y z
N THR A 1 5.45 -8.07 -9.11
CA THR A 1 4.04 -7.98 -9.56
C THR A 1 3.16 -7.72 -8.35
N GLY A 2 2.00 -7.07 -8.48
CA GLY A 2 1.10 -6.79 -7.34
C GLY A 2 1.19 -5.38 -6.75
N ALA A 3 2.03 -4.50 -7.32
CA ALA A 3 2.20 -3.13 -6.86
C ALA A 3 0.91 -2.28 -6.95
N GLY A 4 0.10 -2.51 -7.99
CA GLY A 4 -1.22 -1.86 -8.15
C GLY A 4 -2.25 -2.38 -7.14
N ASP A 5 -2.26 -3.69 -6.88
CA ASP A 5 -3.14 -4.32 -5.89
C ASP A 5 -2.82 -3.81 -4.47
N SER A 6 -1.51 -3.73 -4.14
CA SER A 6 -1.03 -3.14 -2.89
C SER A 6 -1.43 -1.66 -2.78
N TYR A 7 -1.31 -0.89 -3.86
CA TYR A 7 -1.72 0.51 -3.88
C TYR A 7 -3.23 0.67 -3.62
N ILE A 8 -4.10 -0.03 -4.36
CA ILE A 8 -5.55 0.14 -4.21
C ILE A 8 -6.05 -0.40 -2.86
N GLY A 9 -5.44 -1.47 -2.34
CA GLY A 9 -5.70 -1.99 -1.00
C GLY A 9 -5.35 -0.94 0.07
N ALA A 10 -4.18 -0.31 -0.04
CA ALA A 10 -3.73 0.72 0.89
C ALA A 10 -4.56 2.01 0.82
N VAL A 11 -5.02 2.41 -0.38
CA VAL A 11 -6.00 3.51 -0.55
C VAL A 11 -7.30 3.17 0.16
N SER A 12 -7.84 1.97 -0.08
CA SER A 12 -9.12 1.54 0.49
C SER A 12 -9.06 1.49 2.02
N HIS A 13 -7.99 0.92 2.57
CA HIS A 13 -7.72 0.94 4.01
C HIS A 13 -7.68 2.37 4.56
N SER A 14 -6.91 3.27 3.93
CA SER A 14 -6.77 4.65 4.38
C SER A 14 -8.09 5.44 4.35
N ILE A 15 -8.94 5.21 3.34
CA ILE A 15 -10.26 5.84 3.26
C ILE A 15 -11.17 5.34 4.39
N ILE A 16 -11.14 4.05 4.71
CA ILE A 16 -11.88 3.47 5.85
C ILE A 16 -11.42 4.09 7.18
N GLU A 17 -10.13 4.36 7.32
CA GLU A 17 -9.54 5.07 8.46
C GLU A 17 -9.84 6.59 8.48
N GLY A 18 -10.66 7.10 7.55
CA GLY A 18 -11.09 8.49 7.51
C GLY A 18 -10.05 9.48 6.95
N LYS A 19 -8.98 9.00 6.33
CA LYS A 19 -7.96 9.85 5.71
C LYS A 19 -8.51 10.51 4.44
N SER A 20 -8.00 11.70 4.12
CA SER A 20 -8.27 12.32 2.82
C SER A 20 -7.70 11.46 1.68
N LEU A 21 -8.25 11.62 0.47
CA LEU A 21 -7.75 10.89 -0.70
C LEU A 21 -6.25 11.15 -0.96
N ILE A 22 -5.77 12.38 -0.69
CA ILE A 22 -4.35 12.70 -0.85
C ILE A 22 -3.48 11.94 0.16
N GLU A 23 -3.90 11.88 1.42
CA GLU A 23 -3.19 11.10 2.46
C GLU A 23 -3.23 9.60 2.16
N ALA A 24 -4.37 9.10 1.69
CA ALA A 24 -4.53 7.72 1.25
C ALA A 24 -3.58 7.37 0.10
N CYS A 25 -3.50 8.22 -0.93
CA CYS A 25 -2.57 8.05 -2.04
C CYS A 25 -1.11 8.08 -1.58
N LYS A 26 -0.73 9.00 -0.67
CA LYS A 26 0.64 9.05 -0.11
C LYS A 26 1.01 7.76 0.63
N PHE A 27 0.11 7.24 1.46
CA PHE A 27 0.30 5.97 2.16
C PHE A 27 0.40 4.80 1.17
N ALA A 28 -0.50 4.74 0.19
CA ALA A 28 -0.50 3.71 -0.84
C ALA A 28 0.75 3.72 -1.71
N THR A 29 1.32 4.89 -2.01
CA THR A 29 2.61 4.99 -2.72
C THR A 29 3.72 4.32 -1.92
N LYS A 30 3.78 4.51 -0.59
CA LYS A 30 4.77 3.82 0.26
C LYS A 30 4.58 2.30 0.20
N CYS A 31 3.34 1.81 0.34
CA CYS A 31 3.05 0.39 0.28
C CYS A 31 3.48 -0.23 -1.07
N SER A 32 3.15 0.45 -2.17
CA SER A 32 3.50 0.04 -3.52
C SER A 32 5.02 0.02 -3.73
N ALA A 33 5.74 1.02 -3.20
CA ALA A 33 7.20 1.09 -3.27
C ALA A 33 7.89 -0.08 -2.57
N ILE A 34 7.38 -0.55 -1.43
CA ILE A 34 7.91 -1.73 -0.75
C ILE A 34 7.59 -3.00 -1.55
N THR A 35 6.37 -3.06 -2.10
CA THR A 35 5.89 -4.21 -2.89
C THR A 35 6.77 -4.47 -4.12
N VAL A 36 7.21 -3.42 -4.82
CA VAL A 36 8.09 -3.59 -6.00
C VAL A 36 9.50 -4.07 -5.67
N CYS A 37 9.93 -3.94 -4.41
CA CYS A 37 11.25 -4.38 -3.95
C CYS A 37 11.28 -5.84 -3.48
N ARG A 38 10.13 -6.52 -3.43
CA ARG A 38 9.98 -7.91 -2.94
C ARG A 38 9.45 -8.83 -4.03
N MET A 39 9.78 -10.12 -3.94
CA MET A 39 9.35 -11.11 -4.92
C MET A 39 7.99 -11.73 -4.57
N GLY A 40 7.18 -11.98 -5.60
CA GLY A 40 5.88 -12.65 -5.50
C GLY A 40 4.73 -11.70 -5.18
N ALA A 41 3.56 -11.85 -5.81
CA ALA A 41 2.44 -10.89 -5.72
C ALA A 41 1.96 -10.59 -4.29
N GLN A 42 1.03 -11.38 -3.74
CA GLN A 42 0.60 -11.21 -2.35
C GLN A 42 1.76 -11.32 -1.34
N PRO A 43 2.75 -12.23 -1.49
CA PRO A 43 3.88 -12.30 -0.56
C PRO A 43 4.74 -11.03 -0.49
N SER A 44 4.71 -10.17 -1.52
CA SER A 44 5.43 -8.89 -1.52
C SER A 44 4.67 -7.76 -0.83
N MET A 45 3.38 -7.95 -0.50
CA MET A 45 2.59 -6.88 0.12
C MET A 45 3.12 -6.57 1.53
N PRO A 46 3.29 -5.28 1.88
CA PRO A 46 3.79 -4.88 3.19
C PRO A 46 2.75 -5.01 4.29
N THR A 47 3.20 -5.21 5.52
CA THR A 47 2.39 -5.01 6.74
C THR A 47 2.33 -3.52 7.09
N LEU A 48 1.54 -3.16 8.11
CA LEU A 48 1.57 -1.78 8.61
C LEU A 48 2.94 -1.41 9.21
N GLU A 49 3.60 -2.36 9.87
CA GLU A 49 4.94 -2.14 10.46
C GLU A 49 6.01 -1.89 9.38
N ASP A 50 5.84 -2.47 8.19
CA ASP A 50 6.75 -2.23 7.05
C ASP A 50 6.68 -0.78 6.52
N VAL A 51 5.59 -0.05 6.79
CA VAL A 51 5.25 1.25 6.17
C VAL A 51 5.47 2.44 7.11
N GLU A 52 5.77 2.18 8.39
CA GLU A 52 6.22 3.19 9.36
C GLU A 52 7.49 3.91 8.88
#